data_AF-A0A3B8YXK0-F1
#
_entry.id   AF-A0A3B8YXK0-F1
#
_cell.length_a   1.000
_cell.length_b   1.000
_cell.length_c   1.000
_cell.angle_alpha   90.00
_cell.angle_beta   90.00
_cell.angle_gamma   90.00
#
_symmetry.space_group_name_H-M   'P 1'
#
loop_
_entity.id
_entity.type
_entity.pdbx_description
1 polymer ?
#
loop_
_entity_poly.entity_id
_entity_poly.type
_entity_poly.pdbx_seq_one_letter_code
_entity_poly.pdbx_strand_id
1 'polypeptide(L)'
;MIFLGGGYGFTDSYPDQAPSFFPREAGRFTAIRLTKGLEPMEKHQEDLTLVSNLTNLGVGNPHGGSGGYLNCGSYREHEAAISCDQLAARTIGKDTRFTSLVLTGREPIPGQGAGHGSGYSLSADDRGRSLPGIPSPLHLYRTLFAQKGDSPEQLLQRLDNRQSILDLVRIDGSTVRRTLAHEDA
;
A
#
# COMPACT_ATOMS: atom_id res chain seq x y z
N MET A 1 -3.18 7.78 4.77
CA MET A 1 -3.72 6.95 3.66
C MET A 1 -2.62 6.04 3.17
N ILE A 2 -2.89 4.78 2.91
CA ILE A 2 -1.88 3.80 2.43
C ILE A 2 -2.49 3.05 1.25
N PHE A 3 -1.71 2.92 0.18
CA PHE A 3 -2.03 2.08 -0.97
C PHE A 3 -1.06 0.89 -0.99
N LEU A 4 -1.61 -0.31 -1.01
CA LEU A 4 -0.84 -1.56 -1.05
C LEU A 4 -1.29 -2.36 -2.26
N GLY A 5 -0.34 -2.98 -2.94
CA GLY A 5 -0.62 -3.97 -3.98
C GLY A 5 0.21 -5.23 -3.74
N GLY A 6 -0.38 -6.38 -4.08
CA GLY A 6 0.28 -7.66 -4.11
C GLY A 6 0.28 -8.22 -5.52
N GLY A 7 1.46 -8.40 -6.10
CA GLY A 7 1.60 -8.76 -7.51
C GLY A 7 1.14 -10.17 -7.89
N TYR A 8 0.92 -11.04 -6.91
CA TYR A 8 0.55 -12.45 -7.12
C TYR A 8 -0.93 -12.75 -6.85
N GLY A 9 -1.71 -11.73 -6.49
CA GLY A 9 -3.16 -11.86 -6.29
C GLY A 9 -3.55 -12.79 -5.14
N PHE A 10 -4.85 -13.05 -5.05
CA PHE A 10 -5.45 -14.00 -4.11
C PHE A 10 -6.07 -15.15 -4.89
N THR A 11 -6.00 -16.38 -4.36
CA THR A 11 -6.60 -17.55 -5.01
C THR A 11 -8.12 -17.52 -4.85
N ASP A 12 -8.85 -18.07 -5.83
CA ASP A 12 -10.33 -18.07 -5.87
C ASP A 12 -10.95 -19.40 -5.33
N SER A 13 -10.11 -20.36 -4.93
CA SER A 13 -10.57 -21.64 -4.40
C SER A 13 -9.54 -22.29 -3.49
N TYR A 14 -10.01 -22.83 -2.36
CA TYR A 14 -9.27 -23.79 -1.54
C TYR A 14 -9.65 -25.24 -1.93
N PRO A 15 -8.85 -26.27 -1.55
CA PRO A 15 -9.15 -27.67 -1.84
C PRO A 15 -10.52 -28.15 -1.33
N ASP A 16 -11.08 -27.48 -0.33
CA ASP A 16 -12.37 -27.75 0.28
C ASP A 16 -13.57 -27.10 -0.45
N GLN A 17 -13.34 -26.48 -1.62
CA GLN A 17 -14.34 -25.75 -2.43
C GLN A 17 -15.04 -24.59 -1.70
N ALA A 18 -14.58 -24.23 -0.50
CA ALA A 18 -15.06 -23.07 0.24
C ALA A 18 -14.52 -21.77 -0.41
N PRO A 19 -15.27 -20.65 -0.33
CA PRO A 19 -14.78 -19.35 -0.76
C PRO A 19 -13.51 -19.00 0.01
N SER A 20 -12.40 -18.80 -0.70
CA SER A 20 -11.12 -18.46 -0.09
C SER A 20 -11.11 -16.99 0.33
N PHE A 21 -10.98 -16.08 -0.64
CA PHE A 21 -10.78 -14.66 -0.42
C PHE A 21 -12.00 -13.84 -0.87
N PHE A 22 -12.57 -14.15 -2.03
CA PHE A 22 -13.64 -13.35 -2.62
C PHE A 22 -15.05 -13.81 -2.18
N PRO A 23 -15.91 -12.89 -1.71
CA PRO A 23 -17.32 -13.20 -1.43
C PRO A 23 -18.09 -13.45 -2.74
N ARG A 24 -19.13 -14.31 -2.68
CA ARG A 24 -19.98 -14.64 -3.83
C ARG A 24 -21.19 -13.71 -3.97
N GLU A 25 -21.54 -13.02 -2.90
CA GLU A 25 -22.71 -12.13 -2.83
C GLU A 25 -22.23 -10.73 -2.43
N ALA A 26 -22.92 -9.70 -2.95
CA ALA A 26 -22.68 -8.32 -2.54
C ALA A 26 -23.52 -7.98 -1.30
N GLY A 27 -22.97 -7.16 -0.41
CA GLY A 27 -23.67 -6.71 0.80
C GLY A 27 -22.70 -6.31 1.91
N ARG A 28 -23.25 -5.82 3.02
CA ARG A 28 -22.45 -5.58 4.23
C ARG A 28 -21.89 -6.91 4.72
N PHE A 29 -20.63 -6.95 5.13
CA PHE A 29 -20.01 -8.17 5.69
C PHE A 29 -20.72 -8.67 6.95
N THR A 30 -21.44 -7.81 7.68
CA THR A 30 -22.31 -8.22 8.78
C THR A 30 -23.50 -9.08 8.34
N ALA A 31 -23.94 -8.97 7.08
CA ALA A 31 -25.05 -9.75 6.52
C ALA A 31 -24.56 -10.98 5.77
N ILE A 32 -23.52 -10.83 4.93
CA ILE A 32 -23.02 -11.91 4.06
C ILE A 32 -21.89 -12.75 4.69
N ARG A 33 -21.39 -12.31 5.86
CA ARG A 33 -20.19 -12.83 6.56
C ARG A 33 -18.91 -12.66 5.76
N LEU A 34 -17.79 -12.66 6.47
CA LEU A 34 -16.46 -12.67 5.84
C LEU A 34 -16.15 -14.06 5.30
N THR A 35 -15.36 -14.11 4.23
CA THR A 35 -14.77 -15.35 3.75
C THR A 35 -13.65 -15.80 4.70
N LYS A 36 -13.23 -17.06 4.59
CA LYS A 36 -12.16 -17.63 5.44
C LYS A 36 -10.86 -16.83 5.32
N GLY A 37 -10.50 -16.39 4.12
CA GLY A 37 -9.31 -15.57 3.86
C GLY A 37 -9.41 -14.15 4.42
N LEU A 38 -10.61 -13.68 4.76
CA LEU A 38 -10.85 -12.39 5.40
C LEU A 38 -11.12 -12.50 6.91
N GLU A 39 -11.10 -13.70 7.50
CA GLU A 39 -11.30 -13.93 8.94
C GLU A 39 -10.43 -13.02 9.84
N PRO A 40 -9.14 -12.74 9.53
CA PRO A 40 -8.35 -11.81 10.33
C PRO A 40 -8.90 -10.37 10.41
N MET A 41 -9.83 -10.00 9.52
CA MET A 41 -10.46 -8.68 9.45
C MET A 41 -11.80 -8.61 10.19
N GLU A 42 -12.24 -9.66 10.90
CA GLU A 42 -13.55 -9.72 11.58
C GLU A 42 -13.86 -8.51 12.46
N LYS A 43 -12.89 -8.06 13.26
CA LYS A 43 -13.02 -6.87 14.12
C LYS A 43 -13.29 -5.57 13.36
N HIS A 44 -13.04 -5.54 12.05
CA HIS A 44 -13.15 -4.37 11.17
C HIS A 44 -14.19 -4.58 10.07
N GLN A 45 -15.10 -5.56 10.21
CA GLN A 45 -16.06 -5.91 9.17
C GLN A 45 -17.00 -4.77 8.74
N GLU A 46 -17.21 -3.77 9.60
CA GLU A 46 -18.01 -2.57 9.28
C GLU A 46 -17.20 -1.47 8.57
N ASP A 47 -15.87 -1.52 8.69
CA ASP A 47 -14.91 -0.58 8.11
C ASP A 47 -14.23 -1.16 6.86
N LEU A 48 -14.69 -2.32 6.38
CA LEU A 48 -14.13 -3.04 5.25
C LEU A 48 -15.04 -2.94 4.03
N THR A 49 -14.48 -2.55 2.90
CA THR A 49 -15.12 -2.63 1.58
C THR A 49 -14.23 -3.42 0.63
N LEU A 50 -14.80 -4.44 0.00
CA LEU A 50 -14.16 -5.19 -1.07
C LEU A 50 -14.82 -4.82 -2.39
N VAL A 51 -14.01 -4.36 -3.35
CA VAL A 51 -14.45 -4.10 -4.73
C VAL A 51 -13.87 -5.20 -5.61
N SER A 52 -14.74 -5.98 -6.26
CA SER A 52 -14.36 -7.07 -7.17
C SER A 52 -14.60 -6.68 -8.63
N ASN A 53 -14.32 -7.60 -9.56
CA ASN A 53 -14.44 -7.39 -11.01
C ASN A 53 -13.56 -6.25 -11.57
N LEU A 54 -12.42 -5.98 -10.92
CA LEU A 54 -11.41 -5.01 -11.35
C LEU A 54 -10.36 -5.62 -12.30
N THR A 55 -10.75 -6.62 -13.10
CA THR A 55 -9.85 -7.24 -14.07
C THR A 55 -9.53 -6.23 -15.17
N ASN A 56 -8.25 -6.14 -15.52
CA ASN A 56 -7.78 -5.26 -16.60
C ASN A 56 -8.41 -5.67 -17.94
N LEU A 57 -9.35 -4.87 -18.44
CA LEU A 57 -10.06 -5.15 -19.69
C LEU A 57 -9.07 -5.22 -20.86
N GLY A 58 -9.15 -6.29 -21.65
CA GLY A 58 -8.30 -6.48 -22.83
C GLY A 58 -6.84 -6.83 -22.54
N VAL A 59 -6.50 -7.20 -21.29
CA VAL A 59 -5.13 -7.59 -20.90
C VAL A 59 -5.07 -9.09 -20.58
N GLY A 60 -4.33 -9.85 -21.40
CA GLY A 60 -4.11 -11.28 -21.17
C GLY A 60 -3.05 -11.60 -20.12
N ASN A 61 -2.23 -10.62 -19.73
CA ASN A 61 -1.19 -10.75 -18.71
C ASN A 61 -1.62 -10.03 -17.41
N PRO A 62 -2.09 -10.75 -16.37
CA PRO A 62 -2.56 -10.13 -15.14
C PRO A 62 -1.47 -9.31 -14.43
N HIS A 63 -0.21 -9.76 -14.46
CA HIS A 63 0.92 -9.01 -13.90
C HIS A 63 1.17 -7.72 -14.69
N GLY A 64 1.15 -7.79 -16.02
CA GLY A 64 1.33 -6.64 -16.90
C GLY A 64 0.27 -5.55 -16.69
N GLY A 65 -1.00 -5.96 -16.61
CA GLY A 65 -2.11 -5.01 -16.43
C GLY A 65 -2.11 -4.29 -15.09
N SER A 66 -1.54 -4.91 -14.05
CA SER A 66 -1.52 -4.31 -12.70
C SER A 66 -0.70 -3.00 -12.59
N GLY A 67 0.14 -2.68 -13.58
CA GLY A 67 0.80 -1.38 -13.66
C GLY A 67 -0.17 -0.19 -13.81
N GLY A 68 -1.38 -0.44 -14.32
CA GLY A 68 -2.45 0.56 -14.44
C GLY A 68 -3.31 0.72 -13.18
N TYR A 69 -3.06 -0.06 -12.11
CA TYR A 69 -4.01 -0.20 -10.99
C TYR A 69 -4.34 1.12 -10.30
N LEU A 70 -3.35 1.99 -10.09
CA LEU A 70 -3.57 3.27 -9.40
C LEU A 70 -3.84 4.45 -10.35
N ASN A 71 -3.63 4.32 -11.65
CA ASN A 71 -3.75 5.44 -12.60
C ASN A 71 -4.68 5.19 -13.80
N CYS A 72 -5.37 4.04 -13.80
CA CYS A 72 -6.24 3.59 -14.90
C CYS A 72 -5.52 3.56 -16.26
N GLY A 73 -4.19 3.35 -16.26
CA GLY A 73 -3.39 3.34 -17.47
C GLY A 73 -3.77 2.21 -18.42
N SER A 74 -3.83 2.52 -19.71
CA SER A 74 -4.05 1.56 -20.78
C SER A 74 -2.80 0.71 -20.98
N TYR A 75 -2.92 -0.60 -20.71
CA TYR A 75 -1.83 -1.54 -20.97
C TYR A 75 -1.46 -1.63 -22.46
N ARG A 76 -2.43 -1.49 -23.37
CA ARG A 76 -2.19 -1.62 -24.83
C ARG A 76 -1.62 -0.34 -25.44
N GLU A 77 -2.23 0.79 -25.10
CA GLU A 77 -1.87 2.10 -25.68
C GLU A 77 -0.68 2.74 -24.95
N HIS A 78 -0.26 2.18 -23.81
CA HIS A 78 0.79 2.73 -22.95
C HIS A 78 0.49 4.18 -22.49
N GLU A 79 -0.79 4.54 -22.48
CA GLU A 79 -1.28 5.82 -22.00
C GLU A 79 -1.60 5.70 -20.51
N ALA A 80 -1.00 6.55 -19.70
CA ALA A 80 -1.21 6.57 -18.26
C ALA A 80 -1.19 8.01 -17.74
N ALA A 81 -1.88 8.24 -16.62
CA ALA A 81 -1.93 9.52 -15.95
C ALA A 81 -1.29 9.44 -14.55
N ILE A 82 -1.41 10.52 -13.79
CA ILE A 82 -1.09 10.52 -12.37
C ILE A 82 -1.82 9.41 -11.63
N SER A 83 -1.12 8.71 -10.74
CA SER A 83 -1.75 7.70 -9.90
C SER A 83 -2.51 8.33 -8.74
N CYS A 84 -3.57 7.65 -8.28
CA CYS A 84 -4.48 8.14 -7.27
C CYS A 84 -3.80 8.38 -5.91
N ASP A 85 -2.75 7.61 -5.58
CA ASP A 85 -1.91 7.84 -4.41
C ASP A 85 -1.09 9.14 -4.52
N GLN A 86 -0.59 9.47 -5.72
CA GLN A 86 0.12 10.74 -5.95
C GLN A 86 -0.84 11.93 -6.02
N LEU A 87 -2.06 11.72 -6.52
CA LEU A 87 -3.12 12.73 -6.43
C LEU A 87 -3.52 12.99 -4.96
N ALA A 88 -3.65 11.93 -4.17
CA ALA A 88 -3.93 12.02 -2.73
C ALA A 88 -2.77 12.71 -1.98
N ALA A 89 -1.52 12.36 -2.29
CA ALA A 89 -0.33 13.03 -1.76
C ALA A 89 -0.39 14.54 -2.04
N ARG A 90 -0.69 14.94 -3.28
CA ARG A 90 -0.80 16.36 -3.67
C ARG A 90 -1.91 17.10 -2.97
N THR A 91 -2.97 16.43 -2.51
CA THR A 91 -4.17 17.08 -1.97
C THR A 91 -4.20 17.04 -0.45
N ILE A 92 -3.95 15.88 0.13
CA ILE A 92 -4.08 15.56 1.55
C ILE A 92 -2.70 15.54 2.24
N GLY A 93 -1.64 15.19 1.52
CA GLY A 93 -0.29 15.05 2.08
C GLY A 93 0.49 16.36 2.24
N LYS A 94 -0.08 17.51 1.84
CA LYS A 94 0.62 18.81 1.76
C LYS A 94 1.27 19.24 3.07
N ASP A 95 0.61 18.96 4.18
CA ASP A 95 1.02 19.41 5.51
C ASP A 95 1.83 18.35 6.28
N THR A 96 2.34 17.34 5.58
CA THR A 96 3.17 16.28 6.17
C THR A 96 4.63 16.46 5.78
N ARG A 97 5.56 16.03 6.66
CA ARG A 97 7.01 16.06 6.36
C ARG A 97 7.37 15.35 5.05
N PHE A 98 6.66 14.26 4.74
CA PHE A 98 6.78 13.52 3.49
C PHE A 98 5.42 13.43 2.82
N THR A 99 5.18 14.28 1.83
CA THR A 99 3.92 14.32 1.07
C THR A 99 3.56 12.97 0.45
N SER A 100 4.57 12.15 0.12
CA SER A 100 4.44 10.81 -0.44
C SER A 100 5.63 9.95 -0.02
N LEU A 101 5.38 8.70 0.36
CA LEU A 101 6.40 7.67 0.61
C LEU A 101 6.10 6.48 -0.29
N VAL A 102 6.71 6.46 -1.47
CA VAL A 102 6.59 5.36 -2.43
C VAL A 102 7.47 4.21 -1.96
N LEU A 103 6.89 3.05 -1.71
CA LEU A 103 7.59 1.84 -1.28
C LEU A 103 7.59 0.80 -2.39
N THR A 104 8.65 0.02 -2.48
CA THR A 104 8.71 -1.12 -3.41
C THR A 104 9.40 -2.31 -2.75
N GLY A 105 9.01 -3.51 -3.15
CA GLY A 105 9.67 -4.72 -2.70
C GLY A 105 11.04 -4.86 -3.37
N ARG A 106 12.05 -5.34 -2.64
CA ARG A 106 13.31 -5.73 -3.27
C ARG A 106 13.04 -6.90 -4.22
N GLU A 107 13.29 -6.67 -5.49
CA GLU A 107 13.12 -7.66 -6.54
C GLU A 107 14.26 -8.69 -6.46
N PRO A 108 13.96 -9.98 -6.22
CA PRO A 108 15.00 -11.01 -6.18
C PRO A 108 15.46 -11.44 -7.57
N ILE A 109 14.63 -11.24 -8.60
CA ILE A 109 14.88 -11.61 -9.99
C ILE A 109 14.68 -10.38 -10.88
N PRO A 110 15.73 -9.77 -11.46
CA PRO A 110 15.60 -8.59 -12.30
C PRO A 110 14.61 -8.80 -13.47
N GLY A 111 13.65 -7.88 -13.64
CA GLY A 111 12.73 -7.86 -14.77
C GLY A 111 11.40 -8.63 -14.58
N GLN A 112 11.16 -9.21 -13.41
CA GLN A 112 9.88 -9.86 -13.04
C GLN A 112 8.93 -8.91 -12.27
N GLY A 113 9.43 -7.72 -11.90
CA GLY A 113 8.78 -6.77 -11.01
C GLY A 113 8.55 -7.35 -9.60
N ALA A 114 7.95 -6.55 -8.71
CA ALA A 114 7.36 -7.05 -7.47
C ALA A 114 6.04 -7.83 -7.73
N GLY A 115 5.95 -8.52 -8.87
CA GLY A 115 4.74 -9.09 -9.45
C GLY A 115 3.80 -8.06 -10.12
N HIS A 116 4.28 -6.84 -10.36
CA HIS A 116 3.51 -5.74 -10.96
C HIS A 116 4.25 -5.08 -12.13
N GLY A 117 3.77 -5.29 -13.36
CA GLY A 117 4.26 -4.62 -14.57
C GLY A 117 5.79 -4.64 -14.73
N SER A 118 6.30 -3.77 -15.60
CA SER A 118 7.75 -3.53 -15.76
C SER A 118 8.23 -2.26 -15.04
N GLY A 119 7.37 -1.65 -14.22
CA GLY A 119 7.65 -0.40 -13.51
C GLY A 119 8.41 -0.60 -12.20
N TYR A 120 8.91 0.49 -11.62
CA TYR A 120 9.65 0.47 -10.34
C TYR A 120 8.75 0.37 -9.11
N SER A 121 7.52 0.90 -9.22
CA SER A 121 6.46 0.82 -8.21
C SER A 121 5.08 0.98 -8.86
N LEU A 122 4.02 0.84 -8.06
CA LEU A 122 2.63 1.09 -8.48
C LEU A 122 2.30 2.59 -8.65
N SER A 123 3.13 3.47 -8.11
CA SER A 123 2.93 4.92 -8.14
C SER A 123 3.44 5.50 -9.47
N ALA A 124 2.74 6.49 -10.00
CA ALA A 124 3.08 7.14 -11.26
C ALA A 124 2.99 8.67 -11.17
N ASP A 125 3.91 9.36 -11.87
CA ASP A 125 3.92 10.81 -11.98
C ASP A 125 2.79 11.35 -12.88
N ASP A 126 2.74 12.68 -13.06
CA ASP A 126 1.75 13.37 -13.89
C ASP A 126 1.72 12.93 -15.36
N ARG A 127 2.78 12.28 -15.84
CA ARG A 127 2.90 11.74 -17.19
C ARG A 127 2.72 10.23 -17.23
N GLY A 128 2.27 9.61 -16.15
CA GLY A 128 2.09 8.17 -16.05
C GLY A 128 3.38 7.37 -15.92
N ARG A 129 4.52 8.01 -15.67
CA ARG A 129 5.81 7.31 -15.51
C ARG A 129 5.92 6.75 -14.11
N SER A 130 6.29 5.48 -14.01
CA SER A 130 6.46 4.80 -12.72
C SER A 130 7.51 5.51 -11.87
N LEU A 131 7.17 5.77 -10.61
CA LEU A 131 8.06 6.38 -9.63
C LEU A 131 8.96 5.31 -8.99
N PRO A 132 10.24 5.61 -8.73
CA PRO A 132 11.09 4.71 -7.96
C PRO A 132 10.59 4.62 -6.52
N GLY A 133 10.45 3.40 -6.01
CA GLY A 133 10.10 3.16 -4.61
C GLY A 133 11.34 3.00 -3.72
N ILE A 134 11.14 3.22 -2.42
CA ILE A 134 12.11 2.88 -1.37
C ILE A 134 12.16 1.35 -1.25
N PRO A 135 13.30 0.69 -1.53
CA PRO A 135 13.34 -0.74 -1.82
C PRO A 135 13.54 -1.63 -0.59
N SER A 136 13.75 -1.04 0.59
CA SER A 136 13.94 -1.83 1.80
C SER A 136 13.50 -1.11 3.07
N PRO A 137 13.11 -1.87 4.12
CA PRO A 137 12.77 -1.31 5.42
C PRO A 137 13.89 -0.45 6.02
N LEU A 138 15.15 -0.83 5.82
CA LEU A 138 16.30 -0.06 6.31
C LEU A 138 16.40 1.31 5.62
N HIS A 139 16.18 1.38 4.30
CA HIS A 139 16.15 2.67 3.60
C HIS A 139 14.98 3.51 4.07
N LEU A 140 13.79 2.91 4.24
CA LEU A 140 12.62 3.63 4.75
C LEU A 140 12.87 4.18 6.16
N TYR A 141 13.43 3.37 7.05
CA TYR A 141 13.76 3.79 8.40
C TYR A 141 14.79 4.94 8.39
N ARG A 142 15.81 4.88 7.52
CA ARG A 142 16.75 6.01 7.31
C ARG A 142 16.02 7.26 6.85
N THR A 143 15.15 7.17 5.85
CA THR A 143 14.35 8.31 5.37
C THR A 143 13.53 8.93 6.50
N LEU A 144 12.89 8.10 7.32
CA LEU A 144 12.02 8.57 8.40
C LEU A 144 12.78 9.14 9.60
N PHE A 145 13.92 8.55 9.99
CA PHE A 145 14.50 8.79 11.31
C PHE A 145 15.97 9.25 11.30
N ALA A 146 16.63 9.32 10.13
CA ALA A 146 17.96 9.90 10.06
C ALA A 146 17.93 11.40 10.37
N GLN A 147 18.88 11.81 11.20
CA GLN A 147 19.22 13.17 11.55
C GLN A 147 20.52 13.57 10.83
N LYS A 148 20.73 14.88 10.71
CA LYS A 148 21.94 15.42 10.10
C LYS A 148 23.16 15.03 10.96
N GLY A 149 24.12 14.34 10.35
CA GLY A 149 25.35 13.90 11.02
C GLY A 149 25.31 12.47 11.57
N ASP A 150 24.20 11.75 11.40
CA ASP A 150 24.13 10.34 11.80
C ASP A 150 25.12 9.47 11.02
N SER A 151 25.90 8.68 11.76
CA SER A 151 26.65 7.55 11.19
C SER A 151 25.72 6.35 10.92
N PRO A 152 26.08 5.45 9.98
CA PRO A 152 25.36 4.19 9.78
C PRO A 152 25.19 3.37 11.07
N GLU A 153 26.21 3.33 11.92
CA GLU A 153 26.25 2.58 13.18
C GLU A 153 25.26 3.14 14.20
N GLN A 154 25.20 4.48 14.36
CA GLN A 154 24.25 5.14 15.25
C GLN A 154 22.80 4.89 14.84
N LEU A 155 22.56 4.78 13.53
CA LEU A 155 21.24 4.52 12.99
C LEU A 155 20.84 3.04 13.15
N LEU A 156 21.79 2.12 12.97
CA LEU A 156 21.58 0.70 13.28
C LEU A 156 21.38 0.46 14.78
N GLN A 157 22.12 1.15 15.64
CA GLN A 157 21.97 1.05 17.09
C GLN A 157 20.57 1.51 17.53
N ARG A 158 20.06 2.61 16.97
CA ARG A 158 18.68 3.05 17.23
C ARG A 158 17.63 2.09 16.68
N LEU A 159 17.90 1.44 15.55
CA LEU A 159 17.01 0.40 15.00
C LEU A 159 16.98 -0.85 15.88
N ASP A 160 18.12 -1.24 16.45
CA ASP A 160 18.25 -2.39 17.35
C ASP A 160 17.58 -2.14 18.71
N ASN A 161 17.64 -0.89 19.20
CA ASN A 161 16.96 -0.43 20.40
C ASN A 161 15.42 -0.25 20.23
N ARG A 162 14.76 -1.11 19.41
CA ARG A 162 13.36 -1.13 18.90
C ARG A 162 12.24 -0.51 19.77
N GLN A 163 12.45 -0.37 21.07
CA GLN A 163 11.52 0.22 22.04
C GLN A 163 11.35 1.74 21.89
N SER A 164 12.42 2.53 21.85
CA SER A 164 12.28 3.99 22.01
C SER A 164 11.56 4.70 20.86
N ILE A 165 11.60 4.15 19.63
CA ILE A 165 10.98 4.79 18.45
C ILE A 165 9.50 4.45 18.32
N LEU A 166 9.11 3.19 18.58
CA LEU A 166 7.70 2.84 18.63
C LEU A 166 7.01 3.51 19.82
N ASP A 167 7.71 3.70 20.94
CA ASP A 167 7.21 4.45 22.09
C ASP A 167 7.04 5.94 21.75
N LEU A 168 8.00 6.56 21.06
CA LEU A 168 7.87 7.94 20.56
C LEU A 168 6.70 8.10 19.58
N VAL A 169 6.56 7.21 18.60
CA VAL A 169 5.43 7.22 17.64
C VAL A 169 4.10 6.99 18.35
N ARG A 170 4.07 6.14 19.38
CA ARG A 170 2.87 5.89 20.20
C ARG A 170 2.52 7.09 21.07
N ILE A 171 3.50 7.78 21.65
CA ILE A 171 3.30 9.02 22.42
C ILE A 171 2.78 10.12 21.50
N ASP A 172 3.39 10.34 20.34
CA ASP A 172 2.94 11.33 19.35
C ASP A 172 1.53 11.01 18.84
N GLY A 173 1.26 9.74 18.51
CA GLY A 173 -0.07 9.29 18.09
C GLY A 173 -1.15 9.45 19.16
N SER A 174 -0.81 9.25 20.44
CA SER A 174 -1.72 9.47 21.56
C SER A 174 -1.98 10.95 21.83
N THR A 175 -0.98 11.80 21.59
CA THR A 175 -1.07 13.25 21.72
C THR A 175 -1.95 13.83 20.63
N VAL A 176 -1.77 13.41 19.38
CA VAL A 176 -2.61 13.80 18.23
C VAL A 176 -4.07 13.38 18.43
N ARG A 177 -4.32 12.16 18.94
CA ARG A 177 -5.68 11.67 19.23
C ARG A 177 -6.37 12.52 20.31
N ARG A 178 -5.62 13.02 21.30
CA ARG A 178 -6.16 13.85 22.38
C ARG A 178 -6.49 15.27 21.92
N THR A 179 -5.74 15.83 20.98
CA THR A 179 -6.00 17.17 20.45
C THR A 179 -7.19 17.18 19.49
N LEU A 180 -7.29 16.18 18.60
CA LEU A 180 -8.42 16.06 17.66
C LEU A 180 -9.77 15.84 18.38
N ALA A 181 -9.78 15.07 19.48
CA ALA A 181 -11.00 14.87 20.26
C ALA A 181 -11.52 16.13 20.99
N HIS A 182 -10.72 17.21 21.05
CA HIS A 182 -11.10 18.47 21.68
C HIS A 182 -11.57 19.52 20.66
N GLU A 183 -11.26 19.33 19.37
CA GLU A 183 -11.70 20.23 18.28
C GLU A 183 -12.97 19.74 17.57
N ASP A 184 -13.35 18.47 17.79
CA ASP A 184 -14.61 17.86 17.31
C ASP A 184 -15.74 17.85 18.38
N ALA A 185 -15.65 18.69 19.43
CA ALA A 185 -16.64 18.80 20.52
C ALA A 185 -17.35 20.16 20.56
#